data_AF-A0A2J6JCD6-F1
#
_entry.id   AF-A0A2J6JCD6-F1
#
_cell.length_a   1.000
_cell.length_b   1.000
_cell.length_c   1.000
_cell.angle_alpha   90.00
_cell.angle_beta   90.00
_cell.angle_gamma   90.00
#
_symmetry.space_group_name_H-M   'P 1'
#
loop_
_entity.id
_entity.type
_entity.pdbx_description
1 polymer ?
#
loop_
_entity_poly.entity_id
_entity_poly.type
_entity_poly.pdbx_seq_one_letter_code
_entity_poly.pdbx_strand_id
1 'polypeptide(L)'
;MKTWKCDVCGYVHKGEKVPDLCPVCGVEHDHFSPLEIQTSAPVVVESNLWLCPVCGYRHHGPKPTDCCPVCSVPANLFEPLSDVESRCTANHGGKVVIVGAGIAAVTAAEALRQVDDEAEVVLLGREPHPPYYRLNLTRFLAGDITTATLPLQSPEWYSTLRLELRHGEVESIDPEGHCLKLANGERIDYNRLILANGSHAFVPPIPGATRNNVLTLRTLDDAKLILEKATTARHVVCLGGGLLGLETAGALNKHNCSVTVLEGGPSLLPRQLPLRGGEVLRRRVEEKGIKIIRQAQIEAIVGDEAVKGLLLADGREIPADLLIVTAGVRPNSYLARQAGLKVRSGVLVDDSMRTSHPDIFAAGDVAEHRGRLFGLWPVSFAQGEIAGRNVAGEKVDFSGMPPSTRLKVLDIDLFSIGTLTADDASFSLHEYESDCSYAALLCRDGFLAGAALVGDLSLAALLSDALKDQTPLPELGALLSIFPRLSVATA
;
A
#
# COMPACT_ATOMS: atom_id res chain seq x y z
N MET A 1 6.25 29.99 -31.64
CA MET A 1 5.33 29.19 -32.49
C MET A 1 3.92 29.46 -32.02
N LYS A 2 3.07 30.05 -32.85
CA LYS A 2 1.68 30.35 -32.49
C LYS A 2 0.90 29.05 -32.33
N THR A 3 -0.03 29.05 -31.38
CA THR A 3 -0.90 27.90 -31.13
C THR A 3 -2.35 28.35 -31.30
N TRP A 4 -3.13 27.53 -31.97
CA TRP A 4 -4.53 27.79 -32.30
C TRP A 4 -5.36 26.60 -31.83
N LYS A 5 -6.54 26.85 -31.26
CA LYS A 5 -7.47 25.83 -30.81
C LYS A 5 -8.74 25.92 -31.63
N CYS A 6 -9.19 24.80 -32.19
CA CYS A 6 -10.50 24.71 -32.81
C CYS A 6 -11.57 24.85 -31.73
N ASP A 7 -12.48 25.82 -31.89
CA ASP A 7 -13.52 26.14 -30.92
C ASP A 7 -14.64 25.09 -30.88
N VAL A 8 -14.71 24.22 -31.89
CA VAL A 8 -15.73 23.18 -32.00
C VAL A 8 -15.30 21.86 -31.37
N CYS A 9 -14.10 21.35 -31.70
CA CYS A 9 -13.64 20.04 -31.24
C CYS A 9 -12.44 20.09 -30.28
N GLY A 10 -11.86 21.26 -30.05
CA GLY A 10 -10.69 21.42 -29.18
C GLY A 10 -9.35 21.01 -29.79
N TYR A 11 -9.29 20.63 -31.07
CA TYR A 11 -8.03 20.34 -31.78
C TYR A 11 -7.05 21.51 -31.68
N VAL A 12 -5.82 21.23 -31.25
CA VAL A 12 -4.77 22.24 -31.08
C VAL A 12 -3.78 22.16 -32.25
N HIS A 13 -3.77 23.19 -33.09
CA HIS A 13 -2.80 23.36 -34.16
C HIS A 13 -1.61 24.21 -33.68
N LYS A 14 -0.39 23.71 -33.87
CA LYS A 14 0.84 24.47 -33.63
C LYS A 14 1.47 24.86 -34.96
N GLY A 15 1.40 26.13 -35.31
CA GLY A 15 1.84 26.64 -36.61
C GLY A 15 1.70 28.15 -36.71
N GLU A 16 2.49 28.78 -37.58
CA GLU A 16 2.43 30.23 -37.81
C GLU A 16 1.08 30.70 -38.37
N LYS A 17 0.34 29.81 -39.05
CA LYS A 17 -0.99 30.05 -39.62
C LYS A 17 -2.00 29.02 -39.10
N VAL A 18 -3.26 29.41 -39.06
CA VAL A 18 -4.39 28.50 -38.82
C VAL A 18 -4.55 27.58 -40.05
N PRO A 19 -4.86 26.28 -39.88
CA PRO A 19 -5.15 25.39 -40.99
C PRO A 19 -6.49 25.74 -41.65
N ASP A 20 -6.59 25.58 -42.98
CA ASP A 20 -7.80 25.93 -43.75
C ASP A 20 -9.05 25.16 -43.27
N LEU A 21 -8.87 23.91 -42.84
CA LEU A 21 -9.89 23.05 -42.26
C LEU A 21 -9.34 22.36 -41.01
N CYS A 22 -10.20 22.20 -40.00
CA CYS A 22 -9.88 21.38 -38.84
C CYS A 22 -9.75 19.91 -39.26
N PRO A 23 -8.60 19.24 -39.02
CA PRO A 23 -8.39 17.85 -39.43
C PRO A 23 -9.23 16.84 -38.62
N VAL A 24 -9.87 17.28 -37.54
CA VAL A 24 -10.68 16.43 -36.65
C VAL A 24 -12.17 16.54 -36.97
N CYS A 25 -12.71 17.76 -37.10
CA CYS A 25 -14.15 17.95 -37.27
C CYS A 25 -14.55 18.65 -38.58
N GLY A 26 -13.57 19.03 -39.42
CA GLY A 26 -13.83 19.58 -40.75
C GLY A 26 -14.36 21.01 -40.81
N VAL A 27 -14.39 21.75 -39.69
CA VAL A 27 -14.80 23.16 -39.68
C VAL A 27 -13.72 24.07 -40.28
N GLU A 28 -14.14 25.19 -40.85
CA GLU A 28 -13.24 26.17 -41.48
C GLU A 28 -12.37 26.93 -40.47
N HIS A 29 -11.31 27.56 -40.99
CA HIS A 29 -10.28 28.26 -40.23
C HIS A 29 -10.79 29.39 -39.32
N ASP A 30 -11.96 29.95 -39.59
CA ASP A 30 -12.65 30.97 -38.78
C ASP A 30 -13.14 30.43 -37.43
N HIS A 31 -13.18 29.10 -37.26
CA HIS A 31 -13.48 28.42 -35.99
C HIS A 31 -12.24 28.08 -35.15
N PHE A 32 -11.15 28.84 -35.31
CA PHE A 32 -9.94 28.70 -34.49
C PHE A 32 -9.64 29.96 -33.70
N SER A 33 -9.56 29.80 -32.38
CA SER A 33 -9.10 30.86 -31.47
C SER A 33 -7.62 30.69 -31.13
N PRO A 34 -6.84 31.80 -31.03
CA PRO A 34 -5.46 31.73 -30.56
C PRO A 34 -5.43 31.22 -29.12
N LEU A 35 -4.61 30.19 -28.89
CA LEU A 35 -4.41 29.59 -27.57
C LEU A 35 -3.10 30.13 -26.98
N GLU A 36 -3.21 31.10 -26.08
CA GLU A 36 -2.09 31.53 -25.25
C GLU A 36 -1.80 30.44 -24.21
N ILE A 37 -0.85 29.57 -24.52
CA ILE A 37 -0.29 28.66 -23.51
C ILE A 37 0.62 29.50 -22.62
N GLN A 38 0.10 29.94 -21.48
CA GLN A 38 0.95 30.35 -20.37
C GLN A 38 1.71 29.12 -19.89
N THR A 39 2.90 28.88 -20.45
CA THR A 39 3.89 28.05 -19.76
C THR A 39 4.35 28.86 -18.56
N SER A 40 3.69 28.69 -17.41
CA SER A 40 4.34 28.98 -16.15
C SER A 40 5.63 28.16 -16.13
N ALA A 41 6.77 28.81 -15.95
CA ALA A 41 7.98 28.10 -15.53
C ALA A 41 7.61 27.18 -14.35
N PRO A 42 8.23 25.99 -14.23
CA PRO A 42 8.04 25.18 -13.03
C PRO A 42 8.27 26.09 -11.83
N VAL A 43 7.24 26.24 -11.00
CA VAL A 43 7.39 26.93 -9.73
C VAL A 43 8.41 26.10 -8.97
N VAL A 44 9.63 26.61 -8.84
CA VAL A 44 10.61 26.05 -7.91
C VAL A 44 10.04 26.39 -6.55
N VAL A 45 9.25 25.48 -6.00
CA VAL A 45 8.80 25.56 -4.62
C VAL A 45 10.05 25.33 -3.79
N GLU A 46 10.62 26.40 -3.23
CA GLU A 46 11.64 26.27 -2.19
C GLU A 46 10.98 25.60 -0.98
N SER A 47 11.06 24.28 -0.95
CA SER A 47 10.59 23.47 0.15
C SER A 47 11.79 22.81 0.83
N ASN A 48 11.87 22.99 2.15
CA ASN A 48 12.83 22.28 2.99
C ASN A 48 12.25 20.96 3.55
N LEU A 49 11.08 20.53 3.06
CA LEU A 49 10.39 19.33 3.50
C LEU A 49 9.82 18.54 2.32
N TRP A 50 10.32 17.33 2.12
CA TRP A 50 9.93 16.48 1.01
C TRP A 50 9.15 15.28 1.51
N LEU A 51 8.01 15.00 0.88
CA LEU A 51 7.16 13.84 1.18
C LEU A 51 7.34 12.77 0.12
N CYS A 52 7.60 11.54 0.56
CA CYS A 52 7.47 10.38 -0.31
C CYS A 52 5.99 10.01 -0.45
N PRO A 53 5.37 10.10 -1.65
CA PRO A 53 3.95 9.82 -1.84
C PRO A 53 3.61 8.32 -1.71
N VAL A 54 4.63 7.46 -1.68
CA VAL A 54 4.44 6.00 -1.55
C VAL A 54 4.36 5.57 -0.08
N CYS A 55 5.26 6.08 0.77
CA CYS A 55 5.33 5.64 2.16
C CYS A 55 5.11 6.76 3.20
N GLY A 56 4.87 7.98 2.78
CA GLY A 56 4.72 9.12 3.68
C GLY A 56 6.00 9.54 4.40
N TYR A 57 7.17 8.96 4.04
CA TYR A 57 8.46 9.38 4.60
C TYR A 57 8.73 10.85 4.33
N ARG A 58 9.15 11.56 5.37
CA ARG A 58 9.48 12.97 5.32
C ARG A 58 10.97 13.17 5.40
N HIS A 59 11.49 13.94 4.46
CA HIS A 59 12.88 14.35 4.46
C HIS A 59 12.98 15.85 4.67
N HIS A 60 13.68 16.26 5.73
CA HIS A 60 14.06 17.64 5.93
C HIS A 60 15.38 17.92 5.21
N GLY A 61 15.36 18.88 4.29
CA GLY A 61 16.52 19.26 3.50
C GLY A 61 16.13 20.07 2.26
N PRO A 62 17.10 20.78 1.65
CA PRO A 62 16.86 21.63 0.47
C PRO A 62 16.51 20.84 -0.80
N LYS A 63 16.73 19.52 -0.78
CA LYS A 63 16.45 18.57 -1.87
C LYS A 63 15.99 17.24 -1.26
N PRO A 64 15.20 16.42 -1.97
CA PRO A 64 14.85 15.09 -1.50
C PRO A 64 16.09 14.18 -1.47
N THR A 65 16.05 13.12 -0.67
CA THR A 65 17.06 12.05 -0.69
C THR A 65 17.06 11.33 -2.05
N ASP A 66 18.23 10.89 -2.52
CA ASP A 66 18.39 10.13 -3.79
C ASP A 66 17.39 8.98 -3.94
N CYS A 67 17.12 8.27 -2.84
CA CYS A 67 16.02 7.33 -2.73
C CYS A 67 15.40 7.39 -1.34
N CYS A 68 14.12 7.08 -1.24
CA CYS A 68 13.41 7.03 0.03
C CYS A 68 14.02 5.94 0.92
N PRO A 69 14.45 6.26 2.16
CA PRO A 69 15.05 5.29 3.06
C PRO A 69 14.05 4.30 3.65
N VAL A 70 12.75 4.40 3.32
CA VAL A 70 11.71 3.47 3.76
C VAL A 70 11.37 2.51 2.61
N CYS A 71 10.82 3.03 1.51
CA CYS A 71 10.32 2.21 0.41
C CYS A 71 11.20 2.24 -0.86
N SER A 72 12.38 2.85 -0.77
CA SER A 72 13.38 2.89 -1.85
C SER A 72 12.94 3.54 -3.17
N VAL A 73 11.83 4.30 -3.18
CA VAL A 73 11.44 5.05 -4.38
C VAL A 73 12.43 6.19 -4.66
N PRO A 74 12.73 6.47 -5.95
CA PRO A 74 13.71 7.48 -6.32
C PRO A 74 13.27 8.91 -5.97
N ALA A 75 14.25 9.80 -5.81
CA ALA A 75 14.08 11.21 -5.47
C ALA A 75 13.05 11.96 -6.34
N ASN A 76 12.96 11.62 -7.63
CA ASN A 76 12.06 12.28 -8.57
C ASN A 76 10.58 12.03 -8.30
N LEU A 77 10.25 11.06 -7.43
CA LEU A 77 8.88 10.81 -6.99
C LEU A 77 8.52 11.55 -5.69
N PHE A 78 9.47 12.24 -5.03
CA PHE A 78 9.13 13.03 -3.85
C PHE A 78 8.37 14.29 -4.24
N GLU A 79 7.37 14.63 -3.43
CA GLU A 79 6.58 15.84 -3.57
C GLU A 79 7.08 16.87 -2.56
N PRO A 80 7.35 18.13 -2.98
CA PRO A 80 7.68 19.19 -2.04
C PRO A 80 6.44 19.53 -1.21
N LEU A 81 6.57 19.47 0.11
CA LEU A 81 5.56 20.04 1.00
C LEU A 81 5.87 21.52 1.16
N SER A 82 5.01 22.39 0.65
CA SER A 82 5.01 23.78 1.12
C SER A 82 4.68 23.77 2.61
N ASP A 83 5.27 24.66 3.40
CA ASP A 83 4.69 25.05 4.68
C ASP A 83 3.29 25.60 4.36
N VAL A 84 2.28 24.74 4.43
CA VAL A 84 0.89 25.15 4.22
C VAL A 84 0.55 25.98 5.45
N GLU A 85 0.45 27.30 5.29
CA GLU A 85 -0.10 28.19 6.31
C GLU A 85 -1.40 27.57 6.83
N SER A 86 -1.41 27.29 8.14
CA SER A 86 -2.51 26.63 8.84
C SER A 86 -3.81 27.38 8.56
N ARG A 87 -4.71 26.79 7.77
CA ARG A 87 -6.09 27.25 7.66
C ARG A 87 -6.92 26.54 8.72
N CYS A 88 -6.77 26.98 9.98
CA CYS A 88 -7.75 26.68 11.01
C CYS A 88 -9.07 27.34 10.62
N THR A 89 -10.01 26.55 10.11
CA THR A 89 -11.33 27.05 9.69
C THR A 89 -12.42 26.66 10.68
N ALA A 90 -12.11 25.81 11.66
CA ALA A 90 -13.08 25.29 12.60
C ALA A 90 -12.48 25.13 14.01
N ASN A 91 -13.11 25.77 15.00
CA ASN A 91 -12.79 25.60 16.42
C ASN A 91 -13.90 24.77 17.06
N HIS A 92 -13.81 23.44 16.95
CA HIS A 92 -14.80 22.57 17.59
C HIS A 92 -14.45 22.24 19.05
N GLY A 93 -13.21 22.50 19.49
CA GLY A 93 -12.82 22.54 20.92
C GLY A 93 -13.15 21.26 21.69
N GLY A 94 -13.07 20.11 21.02
CA GLY A 94 -13.49 18.81 21.54
C GLY A 94 -12.36 17.78 21.60
N LYS A 95 -12.62 16.70 22.32
CA LYS A 95 -11.71 15.56 22.45
C LYS A 95 -11.90 14.59 21.29
N VAL A 96 -10.86 14.37 20.51
CA VAL A 96 -10.82 13.36 19.44
C VAL A 96 -9.92 12.22 19.86
N VAL A 97 -10.49 11.03 19.92
CA VAL A 97 -9.73 9.81 20.22
C VAL A 97 -9.50 9.04 18.93
N ILE A 98 -8.25 8.63 18.69
CA ILE A 98 -7.84 7.83 17.55
C ILE A 98 -7.40 6.47 18.07
N VAL A 99 -8.18 5.42 17.78
CA VAL A 99 -7.88 4.05 18.20
C VAL A 99 -6.97 3.42 17.16
N GLY A 100 -5.70 3.27 17.50
CA GLY A 100 -4.63 2.84 16.60
C GLY A 100 -3.44 3.77 16.67
N ALA A 101 -2.26 3.22 16.42
CA ALA A 101 -0.97 3.94 16.43
C ALA A 101 -0.14 3.57 15.18
N GLY A 102 -0.82 3.38 14.04
CA GLY A 102 -0.18 3.14 12.74
C GLY A 102 -0.20 4.38 11.85
N ILE A 103 0.17 4.22 10.57
CA ILE A 103 0.24 5.35 9.63
C ILE A 103 -1.09 6.10 9.48
N ALA A 104 -2.21 5.39 9.38
CA ALA A 104 -3.52 6.03 9.27
C ALA A 104 -3.83 6.91 10.49
N ALA A 105 -3.43 6.49 11.69
CA ALA A 105 -3.65 7.24 12.92
C ALA A 105 -2.76 8.48 13.00
N VAL A 106 -1.46 8.34 12.69
CA VAL A 106 -0.50 9.44 12.69
C VAL A 106 -0.90 10.50 11.67
N THR A 107 -1.23 10.09 10.44
CA THR A 107 -1.68 11.02 9.40
C THR A 107 -3.01 11.67 9.75
N ALA A 108 -3.95 10.95 10.37
CA ALA A 108 -5.21 11.54 10.83
C ALA A 108 -5.02 12.58 11.92
N ALA A 109 -4.17 12.29 12.92
CA ALA A 109 -3.86 13.23 14.00
C ALA A 109 -3.23 14.52 13.46
N GLU A 110 -2.33 14.38 12.50
CA GLU A 110 -1.68 15.52 11.87
C GLU A 110 -2.65 16.36 11.05
N ALA A 111 -3.43 15.72 10.17
CA ALA A 111 -4.38 16.40 9.32
C ALA A 111 -5.47 17.10 10.15
N LEU A 112 -5.90 16.48 11.25
CA LEU A 112 -6.80 17.09 12.23
C LEU A 112 -6.20 18.36 12.81
N ARG A 113 -4.94 18.32 13.27
CA ARG A 113 -4.27 19.48 13.88
C ARG A 113 -4.12 20.66 12.92
N GLN A 114 -4.05 20.42 11.61
CA GLN A 114 -4.04 21.49 10.60
C GLN A 114 -5.39 22.22 10.47
N VAL A 115 -6.49 21.56 10.84
CA VAL A 115 -7.86 22.07 10.71
C VAL A 115 -8.39 22.63 12.03
N ASP A 116 -8.14 21.94 13.14
CA ASP A 116 -8.54 22.33 14.50
C ASP A 116 -7.32 22.32 15.43
N ASP A 117 -6.76 23.51 15.67
CA ASP A 117 -5.58 23.68 16.52
C ASP A 117 -5.90 23.54 18.02
N GLU A 118 -7.18 23.59 18.42
CA GLU A 118 -7.58 23.55 19.83
C GLU A 118 -8.11 22.19 20.29
N ALA A 119 -8.34 21.25 19.37
CA ALA A 119 -8.79 19.90 19.71
C ALA A 119 -7.80 19.16 20.64
N GLU A 120 -8.35 18.45 21.63
CA GLU A 120 -7.59 17.50 22.44
C GLU A 120 -7.49 16.19 21.65
N VAL A 121 -6.28 15.78 21.26
CA VAL A 121 -6.08 14.60 20.41
C VAL A 121 -5.34 13.50 21.17
N VAL A 122 -5.99 12.34 21.31
CA VAL A 122 -5.43 11.17 21.99
C VAL A 122 -5.23 10.04 20.98
N LEU A 123 -4.00 9.56 20.80
CA LEU A 123 -3.69 8.37 20.02
C LEU A 123 -3.56 7.17 20.97
N LEU A 124 -4.41 6.16 20.80
CA LEU A 124 -4.43 4.95 21.61
C LEU A 124 -3.81 3.78 20.85
N GLY A 125 -2.58 3.40 21.21
CA GLY A 125 -1.87 2.26 20.62
C GLY A 125 -1.86 1.05 21.54
N ARG A 126 -2.19 -0.15 21.02
CA ARG A 126 -2.03 -1.40 21.82
C ARG A 126 -0.57 -1.83 21.98
N GLU A 127 0.27 -1.50 21.01
CA GLU A 127 1.70 -1.87 21.02
C GLU A 127 2.44 -0.92 21.98
N PRO A 128 3.40 -1.41 22.79
CA PRO A 128 4.14 -0.59 23.76
C PRO A 128 5.25 0.26 23.11
N HIS A 129 5.20 0.43 21.78
CA HIS A 129 6.21 1.12 20.99
C HIS A 129 5.58 2.35 20.32
N PRO A 130 6.34 3.43 20.08
CA PRO A 130 5.87 4.53 19.24
C PRO A 130 5.45 4.05 17.85
N PRO A 131 4.51 4.73 17.17
CA PRO A 131 4.20 4.46 15.76
C PRO A 131 5.45 4.35 14.89
N TYR A 132 5.51 3.32 14.03
CA TYR A 132 6.70 3.00 13.23
C TYR A 132 6.36 2.55 11.80
N TYR A 133 7.34 2.62 10.89
CA TYR A 133 7.21 2.13 9.52
C TYR A 133 7.11 0.61 9.50
N ARG A 134 5.89 0.07 9.55
CA ARG A 134 5.66 -1.39 9.60
C ARG A 134 6.21 -2.13 8.37
N LEU A 135 6.29 -1.46 7.21
CA LEU A 135 6.92 -1.97 6.00
C LEU A 135 8.40 -2.31 6.20
N ASN A 136 9.06 -1.65 7.15
CA ASN A 136 10.48 -1.84 7.43
C ASN A 136 10.77 -3.02 8.36
N LEU A 137 9.75 -3.79 8.82
CA LEU A 137 9.99 -4.94 9.69
C LEU A 137 10.84 -6.03 9.01
N THR A 138 10.70 -6.24 7.70
CA THR A 138 11.53 -7.20 6.95
C THR A 138 12.98 -6.72 6.84
N ARG A 139 13.21 -5.41 6.72
CA ARG A 139 14.56 -4.81 6.79
C ARG A 139 15.17 -4.88 8.18
N PHE A 140 14.35 -4.73 9.22
CA PHE A 140 14.77 -4.95 10.61
C PHE A 140 15.17 -6.41 10.82
N LEU A 141 14.37 -7.37 10.33
CA LEU A 141 14.73 -8.80 10.33
C LEU A 141 16.03 -9.06 9.56
N ALA A 142 16.28 -8.35 8.46
CA ALA A 142 17.50 -8.49 7.67
C ALA A 142 18.74 -7.87 8.34
N GLY A 143 18.58 -7.12 9.44
CA GLY A 143 19.66 -6.38 10.10
C GLY A 143 20.04 -5.06 9.40
N ASP A 144 19.27 -4.63 8.40
CA ASP A 144 19.58 -3.43 7.60
C ASP A 144 19.22 -2.13 8.34
N ILE A 145 18.39 -2.20 9.39
CA ILE A 145 17.97 -1.07 10.22
C ILE A 145 17.81 -1.47 11.69
N THR A 146 17.71 -0.49 12.58
CA THR A 146 17.56 -0.70 14.03
C THR A 146 16.24 -0.13 14.54
N THR A 147 15.92 -0.41 15.81
CA THR A 147 14.74 0.17 16.48
C THR A 147 14.76 1.69 16.56
N ALA A 148 15.94 2.31 16.45
CA ALA A 148 16.07 3.77 16.47
C ALA A 148 15.59 4.43 15.17
N THR A 149 15.62 3.72 14.03
CA THR A 149 15.22 4.26 12.71
C THR A 149 13.86 3.75 12.23
N LEU A 150 13.19 2.91 13.04
CA LEU A 150 11.83 2.44 12.79
C LEU A 150 10.73 3.50 12.99
N PRO A 151 10.79 4.41 13.99
CA PRO A 151 9.70 5.33 14.28
C PRO A 151 9.24 6.16 13.08
N LEU A 152 7.93 6.42 12.99
CA LEU A 152 7.33 7.27 11.96
C LEU A 152 7.71 8.74 12.15
N GLN A 153 7.73 9.16 13.41
CA GLN A 153 7.94 10.54 13.83
C GLN A 153 8.88 10.56 15.03
N SER A 154 9.57 11.68 15.22
CA SER A 154 10.40 11.91 16.40
C SER A 154 9.54 12.15 17.66
N PRO A 155 10.08 11.98 18.86
CA PRO A 155 9.37 12.33 20.10
C PRO A 155 8.89 13.79 20.12
N GLU A 156 9.70 14.72 19.59
CA GLU A 156 9.39 16.16 19.57
C GLU A 156 8.16 16.46 18.74
N TRP A 157 7.93 15.74 17.64
CA TRP A 157 6.76 15.91 16.76
C TRP A 157 5.43 15.80 17.52
N TYR A 158 5.31 14.83 18.44
CA TYR A 158 4.10 14.66 19.25
C TYR A 158 3.88 15.85 20.20
N SER A 159 4.95 16.36 20.81
CA SER A 159 4.86 17.54 21.68
C SER A 159 4.54 18.81 20.91
N THR A 160 5.13 19.01 19.72
CA THR A 160 4.86 20.14 18.83
C THR A 160 3.40 20.17 18.39
N LEU A 161 2.83 19.01 18.06
CA LEU A 161 1.42 18.91 17.65
C LEU A 161 0.44 18.73 18.82
N ARG A 162 0.90 18.82 20.08
CA ARG A 162 0.06 18.63 21.28
C ARG A 162 -0.75 17.33 21.21
N LEU A 163 -0.10 16.23 20.86
CA LEU A 163 -0.71 14.91 20.74
C LEU A 163 -0.40 14.08 21.98
N GLU A 164 -1.43 13.50 22.61
CA GLU A 164 -1.26 12.55 23.69
C GLU A 164 -1.16 11.12 23.12
N LEU A 165 0.04 10.55 23.09
CA LEU A 165 0.22 9.13 22.78
C LEU A 165 0.04 8.31 24.07
N ARG A 166 -0.96 7.43 24.10
CA ARG A 166 -1.18 6.50 25.20
C ARG A 166 -1.13 5.05 24.72
N HIS A 167 -0.65 4.18 25.59
CA HIS A 167 -0.63 2.74 25.36
C HIS A 167 -1.77 2.06 26.11
N GLY A 168 -2.55 1.25 25.40
CA GLY A 168 -3.68 0.53 25.97
C GLY A 168 -4.48 -0.22 24.91
N GLU A 169 -4.99 -1.39 25.29
CA GLU A 169 -5.93 -2.14 24.48
C GLU A 169 -7.35 -1.65 24.76
N VAL A 170 -8.06 -1.22 23.72
CA VAL A 170 -9.49 -0.87 23.80
C VAL A 170 -10.28 -2.17 23.83
N GLU A 171 -11.09 -2.37 24.87
CA GLU A 171 -11.95 -3.54 25.08
C GLU A 171 -13.33 -3.33 24.45
N SER A 172 -13.91 -2.14 24.61
CA SER A 172 -15.25 -1.82 24.08
C SER A 172 -15.42 -0.33 23.76
N ILE A 173 -16.39 -0.05 22.90
CA ILE A 173 -16.79 1.29 22.45
C ILE A 173 -18.28 1.42 22.77
N ASP A 174 -18.67 2.50 23.42
CA ASP A 174 -20.06 2.91 23.59
C ASP A 174 -20.30 4.16 22.72
N PRO A 175 -20.91 4.01 21.52
CA PRO A 175 -21.20 5.14 20.64
C PRO A 175 -22.20 6.13 21.24
N GLU A 176 -23.22 5.65 21.93
CA GLU A 176 -24.27 6.51 22.50
C GLU A 176 -23.71 7.33 23.67
N GLY A 177 -23.00 6.66 24.58
CA GLY A 177 -22.33 7.28 25.72
C GLY A 177 -21.03 8.02 25.36
N HIS A 178 -20.61 7.98 24.10
CA HIS A 178 -19.42 8.66 23.60
C HIS A 178 -18.14 8.33 24.40
N CYS A 179 -17.94 7.06 24.71
CA CYS A 179 -16.79 6.63 25.50
C CYS A 179 -16.19 5.30 25.05
N LEU A 180 -14.93 5.09 25.42
CA LEU A 180 -14.19 3.85 25.26
C LEU A 180 -13.89 3.27 26.62
N LYS A 181 -13.81 1.94 26.69
CA LYS A 181 -13.28 1.23 27.86
C LYS A 181 -12.02 0.48 27.45
N LEU A 182 -10.94 0.69 28.18
CA LEU A 182 -9.69 -0.04 28.04
C LEU A 182 -9.73 -1.36 28.82
N ALA A 183 -8.90 -2.32 28.42
CA ALA A 183 -8.79 -3.64 29.07
C ALA A 183 -8.36 -3.56 30.55
N ASN A 184 -7.69 -2.48 30.96
CA ASN A 184 -7.35 -2.20 32.35
C ASN A 184 -8.52 -1.62 33.18
N GLY A 185 -9.70 -1.46 32.58
CA GLY A 185 -10.91 -0.92 33.21
C GLY A 185 -11.06 0.61 33.10
N GLU A 186 -10.06 1.31 32.57
CA GLU A 186 -10.13 2.76 32.39
C GLU A 186 -11.18 3.16 31.35
N ARG A 187 -11.91 4.24 31.64
CA ARG A 187 -12.86 4.86 30.72
C ARG A 187 -12.25 6.12 30.10
N ILE A 188 -12.41 6.30 28.79
CA ILE A 188 -11.97 7.48 28.05
C ILE A 188 -13.15 8.02 27.25
N ASP A 189 -13.64 9.21 27.60
CA ASP A 189 -14.68 9.90 26.84
C ASP A 189 -14.11 10.56 25.58
N TYR A 190 -14.95 10.76 24.56
CA TYR A 190 -14.60 11.42 23.30
C TYR A 190 -15.76 12.25 22.77
N ASN A 191 -15.49 13.27 21.95
CA ASN A 191 -16.51 13.94 21.13
C ASN A 191 -16.56 13.36 19.72
N ARG A 192 -15.41 12.88 19.23
CA ARG A 192 -15.27 12.17 17.96
C ARG A 192 -14.28 11.02 18.09
N LEU A 193 -14.48 9.99 17.27
CA LEU A 193 -13.66 8.79 17.28
C LEU A 193 -13.15 8.46 15.88
N ILE A 194 -11.87 8.12 15.73
CA ILE A 194 -11.33 7.53 14.51
C ILE A 194 -10.84 6.11 14.82
N LEU A 195 -11.39 5.11 14.13
CA LEU A 195 -10.90 3.74 14.13
C LEU A 195 -9.79 3.58 13.10
N ALA A 196 -8.54 3.56 13.56
CA ALA A 196 -7.33 3.37 12.76
C ALA A 196 -6.50 2.17 13.28
N ASN A 197 -7.18 1.18 13.86
CA ASN A 197 -6.59 0.03 14.55
C ASN A 197 -6.13 -1.09 13.59
N GLY A 198 -6.25 -0.86 12.28
CA GLY A 198 -5.60 -1.64 11.23
C GLY A 198 -6.07 -3.10 11.14
N SER A 199 -5.10 -4.02 10.99
CA SER A 199 -5.34 -5.45 10.72
C SER A 199 -4.36 -6.35 11.48
N HIS A 200 -4.76 -7.61 11.72
CA HIS A 200 -3.93 -8.67 12.30
C HIS A 200 -3.56 -9.72 11.24
N ALA A 201 -2.48 -10.46 11.48
CA ALA A 201 -2.09 -11.58 10.63
C ALA A 201 -3.15 -12.67 10.64
N PHE A 202 -3.47 -13.21 9.47
CA PHE A 202 -4.37 -14.33 9.34
C PHE A 202 -3.58 -15.65 9.43
N VAL A 203 -3.93 -16.48 10.40
CA VAL A 203 -3.40 -17.84 10.51
C VAL A 203 -4.49 -18.80 10.02
N PRO A 204 -4.27 -19.54 8.91
CA PRO A 204 -5.23 -20.53 8.45
C PRO A 204 -5.46 -21.63 9.50
N PRO A 205 -6.66 -22.22 9.57
CA PRO A 205 -7.00 -23.24 10.56
C PRO A 205 -6.34 -24.59 10.22
N ILE A 206 -5.02 -24.66 10.32
CA ILE A 206 -4.21 -25.86 10.06
C ILE A 206 -3.96 -26.57 11.40
N PRO A 207 -4.17 -27.89 11.50
CA PRO A 207 -3.79 -28.66 12.68
C PRO A 207 -2.34 -28.39 13.08
N GLY A 208 -2.10 -28.01 14.34
CA GLY A 208 -0.76 -27.68 14.86
C GLY A 208 -0.33 -26.21 14.67
N ALA A 209 -1.20 -25.32 14.16
CA ALA A 209 -0.87 -23.90 13.98
C ALA A 209 -0.61 -23.12 15.30
N THR A 210 -0.96 -23.68 16.46
CA THR A 210 -0.73 -23.08 17.78
C THR A 210 0.53 -23.62 18.48
N ARG A 211 1.35 -24.41 17.78
CA ARG A 211 2.61 -24.94 18.34
C ARG A 211 3.63 -23.83 18.58
N ASN A 212 4.58 -24.09 19.47
CA ASN A 212 5.73 -23.21 19.63
C ASN A 212 6.51 -23.10 18.31
N ASN A 213 7.12 -21.94 18.09
CA ASN A 213 7.83 -21.57 16.85
C ASN A 213 6.94 -21.56 15.59
N VAL A 214 5.62 -21.52 15.72
CA VAL A 214 4.71 -21.07 14.66
C VAL A 214 4.40 -19.60 14.90
N LEU A 215 5.02 -18.72 14.13
CA LEU A 215 4.97 -17.28 14.33
C LEU A 215 4.32 -16.58 13.13
N THR A 216 3.92 -15.33 13.33
CA THR A 216 3.50 -14.41 12.26
C THR A 216 4.43 -13.21 12.24
N LEU A 217 4.44 -12.42 11.17
CA LEU A 217 5.13 -11.12 11.13
C LEU A 217 4.13 -10.00 10.91
N ARG A 218 3.76 -9.29 11.97
CA ARG A 218 2.96 -8.06 11.88
C ARG A 218 3.54 -6.95 12.76
N THR A 219 3.96 -7.26 13.98
CA THR A 219 4.41 -6.31 14.99
C THR A 219 5.94 -6.26 15.13
N LEU A 220 6.48 -5.26 15.82
CA LEU A 220 7.91 -5.23 16.16
C LEU A 220 8.27 -6.39 17.10
N ASP A 221 7.38 -6.74 18.02
CA ASP A 221 7.61 -7.85 18.95
C ASP A 221 7.60 -9.20 18.23
N ASP A 222 6.76 -9.37 17.20
CA ASP A 222 6.84 -10.52 16.29
C ASP A 222 8.23 -10.60 15.65
N ALA A 223 8.74 -9.48 15.12
CA ALA A 223 10.03 -9.46 14.44
C ALA A 223 11.19 -9.79 15.40
N LYS A 224 11.16 -9.26 16.63
CA LYS A 224 12.14 -9.59 17.67
C LYS A 224 12.10 -11.08 18.05
N LEU A 225 10.90 -11.63 18.22
CA LEU A 225 10.72 -13.05 18.54
C LEU A 225 11.22 -13.95 17.40
N ILE A 226 10.95 -13.56 16.14
CA ILE A 226 11.47 -14.27 14.96
C ILE A 226 13.00 -14.26 14.97
N LEU A 227 13.65 -13.12 15.20
CA LEU A 227 15.11 -13.03 15.30
C LEU A 227 15.66 -13.92 16.41
N GLU A 228 15.05 -13.90 17.59
CA GLU A 228 15.42 -14.76 18.71
C GLU A 228 15.39 -16.23 18.30
N LYS A 229 14.27 -16.69 17.73
CA LYS A 229 14.12 -18.11 17.32
C LYS A 229 15.01 -18.49 16.14
N ALA A 230 15.24 -17.58 15.21
CA ALA A 230 16.10 -17.81 14.04
C ALA A 230 17.57 -18.12 14.42
N THR A 231 18.05 -17.67 15.59
CA THR A 231 19.41 -17.99 16.05
C THR A 231 19.70 -19.47 16.25
N THR A 232 18.66 -20.28 16.51
CA THR A 232 18.78 -21.72 16.77
C THR A 232 18.10 -22.58 15.70
N ALA A 233 17.36 -21.97 14.78
CA ALA A 233 16.66 -22.66 13.70
C ALA A 233 17.63 -23.02 12.56
N ARG A 234 17.59 -24.26 12.09
CA ARG A 234 18.32 -24.71 10.89
C ARG A 234 17.44 -24.69 9.66
N HIS A 235 16.15 -24.99 9.82
CA HIS A 235 15.15 -25.00 8.76
C HIS A 235 14.03 -24.02 9.07
N VAL A 236 13.93 -22.96 8.27
CA VAL A 236 12.89 -21.95 8.37
C VAL A 236 11.94 -22.09 7.20
N VAL A 237 10.64 -22.14 7.49
CA VAL A 237 9.60 -22.16 6.46
C VAL A 237 8.79 -20.87 6.52
N CYS A 238 8.64 -20.19 5.38
CA CYS A 238 7.67 -19.10 5.20
C CYS A 238 6.44 -19.65 4.46
N LEU A 239 5.27 -19.64 5.12
CA LEU A 239 4.01 -20.08 4.52
C LEU A 239 3.34 -18.90 3.81
N GLY A 240 3.37 -18.93 2.48
CA GLY A 240 2.82 -17.92 1.58
C GLY A 240 3.88 -17.34 0.63
N GLY A 241 3.66 -17.43 -0.68
CA GLY A 241 4.44 -16.82 -1.75
C GLY A 241 4.00 -15.41 -2.11
N GLY A 242 3.39 -14.70 -1.15
CA GLY A 242 3.06 -13.28 -1.24
C GLY A 242 4.26 -12.38 -0.92
N LEU A 243 4.08 -11.07 -1.07
CA LEU A 243 5.13 -10.07 -0.85
C LEU A 243 5.83 -10.23 0.50
N LEU A 244 5.05 -10.24 1.59
CA LEU A 244 5.58 -10.39 2.94
C LEU A 244 6.34 -11.70 3.13
N GLY A 245 5.84 -12.81 2.57
CA GLY A 245 6.49 -14.12 2.68
C GLY A 245 7.83 -14.16 1.96
N LEU A 246 7.91 -13.60 0.75
CA LEU A 246 9.15 -13.51 -0.01
C LEU A 246 10.18 -12.57 0.65
N GLU A 247 9.76 -11.39 1.11
CA GLU A 247 10.65 -10.47 1.83
C GLU A 247 11.14 -11.06 3.16
N THR A 248 10.26 -11.72 3.91
CA THR A 248 10.63 -12.39 5.16
C THR A 248 11.62 -13.52 4.89
N ALA A 249 11.40 -14.31 3.84
CA ALA A 249 12.32 -15.37 3.44
C ALA A 249 13.69 -14.80 3.08
N GLY A 250 13.74 -13.68 2.35
CA GLY A 250 14.96 -12.94 2.07
C GLY A 250 15.71 -12.47 3.29
N ALA A 251 14.98 -11.82 4.20
CA ALA A 251 15.54 -11.32 5.44
C ALA A 251 16.15 -12.46 6.26
N LEU A 252 15.44 -13.58 6.38
CA LEU A 252 15.87 -14.77 7.12
C LEU A 252 17.00 -15.53 6.44
N ASN A 253 17.11 -15.48 5.11
CA ASN A 253 18.19 -16.11 4.35
C ASN A 253 19.56 -15.43 4.59
N LYS A 254 19.59 -14.24 5.21
CA LYS A 254 20.82 -13.61 5.72
C LYS A 254 21.27 -14.18 7.09
N HIS A 255 20.42 -14.96 7.75
CA HIS A 255 20.73 -15.68 8.99
C HIS A 255 21.16 -17.10 8.63
N ASN A 256 22.04 -17.70 9.42
CA ASN A 256 22.68 -19.00 9.14
C ASN A 256 21.71 -20.20 9.20
N CYS A 257 20.67 -20.18 8.38
CA CYS A 257 19.57 -21.12 8.29
C CYS A 257 19.18 -21.36 6.83
N SER A 258 18.57 -22.50 6.56
CA SER A 258 17.97 -22.79 5.26
C SER A 258 16.53 -22.29 5.21
N VAL A 259 16.17 -21.54 4.17
CA VAL A 259 14.84 -20.96 4.04
C VAL A 259 14.06 -21.61 2.90
N THR A 260 12.84 -22.03 3.19
CA THR A 260 11.88 -22.54 2.20
C THR A 260 10.60 -21.70 2.22
N VAL A 261 10.11 -21.28 1.06
CA VAL A 261 8.77 -20.68 0.91
C VAL A 261 7.81 -21.73 0.39
N LEU A 262 6.69 -21.92 1.08
CA LEU A 262 5.59 -22.78 0.64
C LEU A 262 4.46 -21.91 0.11
N GLU A 263 4.11 -22.07 -1.16
CA GLU A 263 2.98 -21.41 -1.80
C GLU A 263 1.91 -22.44 -2.14
N GLY A 264 0.67 -22.21 -1.70
CA GLY A 264 -0.44 -23.13 -1.91
C GLY A 264 -0.93 -23.16 -3.36
N GLY A 265 -0.80 -22.04 -4.06
CA GLY A 265 -1.14 -21.88 -5.47
C GLY A 265 0.00 -22.25 -6.43
N PRO A 266 -0.25 -22.10 -7.74
CA PRO A 266 0.73 -22.44 -8.78
C PRO A 266 1.75 -21.32 -9.04
N SER A 267 1.63 -20.14 -8.44
CA SER A 267 2.45 -18.97 -8.78
C SER A 267 2.74 -18.08 -7.57
N LEU A 268 3.89 -17.42 -7.59
CA LEU A 268 4.26 -16.37 -6.63
C LEU A 268 3.56 -15.06 -6.99
N LEU A 269 3.28 -14.23 -5.97
CA LEU A 269 2.58 -12.94 -6.12
C LEU A 269 1.36 -13.00 -7.06
N PRO A 270 0.41 -13.94 -6.86
CA PRO A 270 -0.69 -14.16 -7.82
C PRO A 270 -1.65 -12.97 -7.97
N ARG A 271 -1.54 -11.94 -7.11
CA ARG A 271 -2.28 -10.69 -7.23
C ARG A 271 -1.54 -9.61 -8.02
N GLN A 272 -0.24 -9.76 -8.24
CA GLN A 272 0.63 -8.76 -8.88
C GLN A 272 1.32 -9.29 -10.15
N LEU A 273 1.32 -10.60 -10.39
CA LEU A 273 1.96 -11.22 -11.54
C LEU A 273 1.07 -12.27 -12.18
N PRO A 274 0.96 -12.30 -13.52
CA PRO A 274 0.50 -13.47 -14.24
C PRO A 274 1.40 -14.69 -13.96
N LEU A 275 0.92 -15.89 -14.31
CA LEU A 275 1.61 -17.16 -14.05
C LEU A 275 3.08 -17.15 -14.52
N ARG A 276 3.34 -16.64 -15.72
CA ARG A 276 4.70 -16.60 -16.28
C ARG A 276 5.60 -15.60 -15.55
N GLY A 277 5.08 -14.43 -15.19
CA GLY A 277 5.81 -13.46 -14.37
C GLY A 277 6.18 -14.03 -13.00
N GLY A 278 5.29 -14.79 -12.38
CA GLY A 278 5.57 -15.48 -11.13
C GLY A 278 6.64 -16.57 -11.25
N GLU A 279 6.73 -17.24 -12.40
CA GLU A 279 7.79 -18.22 -12.70
C GLU A 279 9.16 -17.56 -12.94
N VAL A 280 9.19 -16.40 -13.60
CA VAL A 280 10.41 -15.56 -13.72
C VAL A 280 10.87 -15.13 -12.32
N LEU A 281 9.96 -14.64 -11.48
CA LEU A 281 10.28 -14.25 -10.11
C LEU A 281 10.81 -15.45 -9.30
N ARG A 282 10.16 -16.62 -9.41
CA ARG A 282 10.58 -17.84 -8.72
C ARG A 282 12.04 -18.19 -9.00
N ARG A 283 12.44 -18.23 -10.28
CA ARG A 283 13.83 -18.54 -10.68
C ARG A 283 14.83 -17.59 -10.03
N ARG A 284 14.55 -16.28 -10.04
CA ARG A 284 15.42 -15.27 -9.43
C ARG A 284 15.49 -15.35 -7.91
N VAL A 285 14.40 -15.75 -7.26
CA VAL A 285 14.39 -15.99 -5.81
C VAL A 285 15.20 -17.23 -5.45
N GLU A 286 15.11 -18.29 -6.25
CA GLU A 286 15.89 -19.52 -6.07
C GLU A 286 17.39 -19.32 -6.33
N GLU A 287 17.76 -18.47 -7.30
CA GLU A 287 19.15 -18.05 -7.52
C GLU A 287 19.76 -17.36 -6.29
N LYS A 288 18.93 -16.79 -5.41
CA LYS A 288 19.35 -16.20 -4.13
C LYS A 288 19.45 -17.22 -2.98
N GLY A 289 19.28 -18.52 -3.27
CA GLY A 289 19.43 -19.60 -2.30
C GLY A 289 18.17 -19.93 -1.51
N ILE A 290 17.02 -19.35 -1.87
CA ILE A 290 15.74 -19.59 -1.18
C ILE A 290 14.98 -20.67 -1.94
N LYS A 291 14.65 -21.77 -1.27
CA LYS A 291 13.88 -22.85 -1.88
C LYS A 291 12.41 -22.47 -2.01
N ILE A 292 11.80 -22.67 -3.18
CA ILE A 292 10.37 -22.44 -3.38
C ILE A 292 9.66 -23.78 -3.64
N ILE A 293 8.57 -24.05 -2.92
CA ILE A 293 7.67 -25.17 -3.19
C ILE A 293 6.27 -24.61 -3.44
N ARG A 294 5.79 -24.77 -4.68
CA ARG A 294 4.46 -24.35 -5.11
C ARG A 294 3.48 -25.51 -5.03
N GLN A 295 2.18 -25.20 -5.11
CA GLN A 295 1.10 -26.17 -5.00
C GLN A 295 1.19 -27.00 -3.70
N ALA A 296 1.74 -26.39 -2.65
CA ALA A 296 1.99 -27.03 -1.36
C ALA A 296 0.74 -26.89 -0.48
N GLN A 297 -0.18 -27.85 -0.59
CA GLN A 297 -1.34 -27.93 0.29
C GLN A 297 -0.90 -28.52 1.63
N ILE A 298 -1.01 -27.75 2.72
CA ILE A 298 -0.62 -28.19 4.05
C ILE A 298 -1.76 -29.00 4.67
N GLU A 299 -1.46 -30.24 5.07
CA GLU A 299 -2.38 -31.07 5.83
C GLU A 299 -2.25 -30.80 7.34
N ALA A 300 -1.02 -30.78 7.86
CA ALA A 300 -0.77 -30.53 9.28
C ALA A 300 0.62 -29.93 9.53
N ILE A 301 0.75 -29.20 10.63
CA ILE A 301 2.02 -28.77 11.20
C ILE A 301 2.42 -29.79 12.28
N VAL A 302 3.48 -30.55 12.01
CA VAL A 302 3.92 -31.68 12.82
C VAL A 302 5.01 -31.30 13.82
N GLY A 303 5.03 -32.00 14.93
CA GLY A 303 5.91 -31.74 16.07
C GLY A 303 5.22 -32.00 17.40
N ASP A 304 6.01 -32.01 18.47
CA ASP A 304 5.52 -32.18 19.84
C ASP A 304 5.05 -30.83 20.38
N GLU A 305 5.80 -30.18 21.26
CA GLU A 305 5.48 -28.83 21.74
C GLU A 305 5.77 -27.74 20.70
N ALA A 306 6.84 -27.91 19.92
CA ALA A 306 7.28 -27.01 18.87
C ALA A 306 7.17 -27.66 17.49
N VAL A 307 7.07 -26.82 16.44
CA VAL A 307 7.12 -27.31 15.06
C VAL A 307 8.45 -28.03 14.78
N LYS A 308 8.36 -29.17 14.09
CA LYS A 308 9.50 -29.93 13.54
C LYS A 308 9.37 -30.09 12.02
N GLY A 309 8.19 -29.87 11.46
CA GLY A 309 7.95 -29.91 10.04
C GLY A 309 6.50 -29.63 9.65
N LEU A 310 6.23 -29.73 8.35
CA LEU A 310 4.91 -29.64 7.77
C LEU A 310 4.64 -30.92 6.96
N LEU A 311 3.50 -31.54 7.20
CA LEU A 311 2.97 -32.61 6.36
C LEU A 311 2.12 -31.97 5.26
N LEU A 312 2.46 -32.25 4.01
CA LEU A 312 1.69 -31.85 2.84
C LEU A 312 0.63 -32.91 2.54
N ALA A 313 -0.47 -32.49 1.91
CA ALA A 313 -1.59 -33.37 1.53
C ALA A 313 -1.19 -34.45 0.50
N ASP A 314 -0.03 -34.30 -0.15
CA ASP A 314 0.54 -35.31 -1.06
C ASP A 314 1.49 -36.30 -0.35
N GLY A 315 1.56 -36.24 0.99
CA GLY A 315 2.38 -37.11 1.83
C GLY A 315 3.83 -36.67 2.01
N ARG A 316 4.28 -35.60 1.35
CA ARG A 316 5.63 -35.07 1.59
C ARG A 316 5.74 -34.41 2.95
N GLU A 317 6.87 -34.62 3.61
CA GLU A 317 7.24 -33.92 4.84
C GLU A 317 8.32 -32.87 4.57
N ILE A 318 8.07 -31.65 5.03
CA ILE A 318 9.01 -30.53 4.92
C ILE A 318 9.56 -30.22 6.31
N PRO A 319 10.86 -30.39 6.58
CA PRO A 319 11.44 -30.08 7.89
C PRO A 319 11.37 -28.59 8.17
N ALA A 320 11.02 -28.22 9.41
CA ALA A 320 10.91 -26.83 9.85
C ALA A 320 11.09 -26.73 11.38
N ASP A 321 12.08 -25.97 11.82
CA ASP A 321 12.30 -25.63 13.24
C ASP A 321 11.58 -24.31 13.62
N LEU A 322 11.29 -23.49 12.61
CA LEU A 322 10.60 -22.21 12.70
C LEU A 322 9.69 -22.04 11.49
N LEU A 323 8.41 -21.79 11.74
CA LEU A 323 7.40 -21.54 10.72
C LEU A 323 6.90 -20.10 10.84
N ILE A 324 7.01 -19.32 9.76
CA ILE A 324 6.46 -17.97 9.67
C ILE A 324 5.24 -17.99 8.75
N VAL A 325 4.07 -17.71 9.32
CA VAL A 325 2.80 -17.68 8.60
C VAL A 325 2.59 -16.28 8.01
N THR A 326 2.53 -16.23 6.67
CA THR A 326 2.33 -15.00 5.87
C THR A 326 1.11 -15.11 4.95
N ALA A 327 0.03 -15.74 5.43
CA ALA A 327 -1.19 -16.03 4.67
C ALA A 327 -2.15 -14.84 4.51
N GLY A 328 -1.62 -13.61 4.57
CA GLY A 328 -2.38 -12.36 4.52
C GLY A 328 -2.85 -11.86 5.89
N VAL A 329 -3.74 -10.87 5.87
CA VAL A 329 -4.23 -10.17 7.07
C VAL A 329 -5.76 -10.11 7.09
N ARG A 330 -6.34 -9.77 8.26
CA ARG A 330 -7.76 -9.48 8.42
C ARG A 330 -7.96 -8.15 9.18
N PRO A 331 -8.91 -7.31 8.75
CA PRO A 331 -9.26 -6.08 9.47
C PRO A 331 -9.60 -6.33 10.94
N ASN A 332 -9.14 -5.45 11.83
CA ASN A 332 -9.46 -5.47 13.26
C ASN A 332 -10.86 -4.89 13.52
N SER A 333 -11.89 -5.48 12.91
CA SER A 333 -13.26 -4.96 12.90
C SER A 333 -14.14 -5.45 14.06
N TYR A 334 -13.59 -6.27 14.97
CA TYR A 334 -14.34 -6.82 16.10
C TYR A 334 -14.93 -5.72 17.01
N LEU A 335 -14.12 -4.71 17.38
CA LEU A 335 -14.57 -3.59 18.21
C LEU A 335 -15.75 -2.84 17.57
N ALA A 336 -15.64 -2.55 16.27
CA ALA A 336 -16.70 -1.88 15.52
C ALA A 336 -18.00 -2.71 15.47
N ARG A 337 -17.90 -4.04 15.31
CA ARG A 337 -19.07 -4.94 15.35
C ARG A 337 -19.75 -4.91 16.71
N GLN A 338 -18.98 -5.00 17.79
CA GLN A 338 -19.50 -4.94 19.15
C GLN A 338 -20.15 -3.59 19.46
N ALA A 339 -19.61 -2.51 18.89
CA ALA A 339 -20.17 -1.17 18.97
C ALA A 339 -21.43 -0.96 18.10
N GLY A 340 -21.92 -1.97 17.38
CA GLY A 340 -23.09 -1.84 16.52
C GLY A 340 -22.86 -1.09 15.20
N LEU A 341 -21.60 -0.85 14.80
CA LEU A 341 -21.28 -0.26 13.50
C LEU A 341 -21.51 -1.26 12.36
N LYS A 342 -21.84 -0.74 11.18
CA LYS A 342 -21.96 -1.58 9.97
C LYS A 342 -20.58 -2.11 9.57
N VAL A 343 -20.44 -3.43 9.55
CA VAL A 343 -19.21 -4.13 9.20
C VAL A 343 -19.53 -5.27 8.23
N ARG A 344 -18.72 -5.41 7.18
CA ARG A 344 -18.71 -6.58 6.30
C ARG A 344 -17.36 -7.30 6.45
N SER A 345 -16.46 -7.09 5.51
CA SER A 345 -15.07 -7.58 5.59
C SER A 345 -14.22 -6.63 6.44
N GLY A 346 -14.48 -5.33 6.35
CA GLY A 346 -13.99 -4.28 7.26
C GLY A 346 -15.12 -3.36 7.72
N VAL A 347 -14.75 -2.28 8.42
CA VAL A 347 -15.70 -1.26 8.87
C VAL A 347 -16.16 -0.46 7.67
N LEU A 348 -17.47 -0.45 7.38
CA LEU A 348 -18.00 0.24 6.21
C LEU A 348 -17.88 1.75 6.41
N VAL A 349 -17.29 2.42 5.42
CA VAL A 349 -17.17 3.88 5.39
C VAL A 349 -17.67 4.47 4.08
N ASP A 350 -18.20 5.68 4.16
CA ASP A 350 -18.48 6.52 2.99
C ASP A 350 -17.22 7.23 2.46
N ASP A 351 -17.37 8.09 1.45
CA ASP A 351 -16.25 8.82 0.85
C ASP A 351 -15.58 9.79 1.83
N SER A 352 -16.28 10.23 2.87
CA SER A 352 -15.72 11.08 3.93
C SER A 352 -14.98 10.29 5.01
N MET A 353 -14.80 8.98 4.83
CA MET A 353 -14.28 8.02 5.83
C MET A 353 -15.18 7.87 7.08
N ARG A 354 -16.43 8.33 7.01
CA ARG A 354 -17.39 8.24 8.12
C ARG A 354 -18.03 6.86 8.14
N THR A 355 -18.20 6.31 9.33
CA THR A 355 -18.86 5.01 9.53
C THR A 355 -20.39 5.16 9.53
N SER A 356 -21.12 4.10 9.91
CA SER A 356 -22.57 4.20 10.13
C SER A 356 -22.99 5.09 11.30
N HIS A 357 -22.06 5.46 12.18
CA HIS A 357 -22.31 6.43 13.25
C HIS A 357 -21.72 7.81 12.85
N PRO A 358 -22.46 8.92 13.00
CA PRO A 358 -22.05 10.23 12.49
C PRO A 358 -20.75 10.77 13.10
N ASP A 359 -20.48 10.40 14.35
CA ASP A 359 -19.32 10.88 15.12
C ASP A 359 -18.12 9.91 15.11
N ILE A 360 -18.22 8.80 14.37
CA ILE A 360 -17.17 7.78 14.28
C ILE A 360 -16.72 7.61 12.84
N PHE A 361 -15.41 7.72 12.63
CA PHE A 361 -14.71 7.54 11.36
C PHE A 361 -13.85 6.27 11.40
N ALA A 362 -13.46 5.76 10.23
CA ALA A 362 -12.48 4.67 10.15
C ALA A 362 -11.54 4.84 8.96
N ALA A 363 -10.27 4.50 9.12
CA ALA A 363 -9.24 4.70 8.10
C ALA A 363 -8.17 3.60 8.10
N GLY A 364 -7.60 3.34 6.93
CA GLY A 364 -6.54 2.35 6.70
C GLY A 364 -7.06 0.92 6.65
N ASP A 365 -6.21 -0.05 7.03
CA ASP A 365 -6.49 -1.49 6.87
C ASP A 365 -7.79 -1.97 7.55
N VAL A 366 -8.36 -1.21 8.50
CA VAL A 366 -9.63 -1.57 9.15
C VAL A 366 -10.85 -1.18 8.31
N ALA A 367 -10.71 -0.17 7.44
CA ALA A 367 -11.79 0.45 6.70
C ALA A 367 -12.07 -0.28 5.37
N GLU A 368 -13.36 -0.41 5.07
CA GLU A 368 -13.87 -0.92 3.82
C GLU A 368 -14.64 0.19 3.09
N HIS A 369 -14.06 0.67 2.00
CA HIS A 369 -14.60 1.78 1.21
C HIS A 369 -15.11 1.26 -0.13
N ARG A 370 -16.36 1.57 -0.48
CA ARG A 370 -17.05 1.11 -1.71
C ARG A 370 -16.88 -0.40 -1.97
N GLY A 371 -16.97 -1.18 -0.90
CA GLY A 371 -16.87 -2.63 -0.95
C GLY A 371 -15.45 -3.20 -1.11
N ARG A 372 -14.41 -2.37 -0.95
CA ARG A 372 -13.01 -2.75 -1.13
C ARG A 372 -12.20 -2.57 0.15
N LEU A 373 -11.41 -3.60 0.47
CA LEU A 373 -10.29 -3.51 1.41
C LEU A 373 -9.03 -3.28 0.60
N PHE A 374 -8.34 -2.16 0.84
CA PHE A 374 -7.13 -1.85 0.10
C PHE A 374 -5.90 -2.57 0.67
N GLY A 375 -5.68 -2.52 1.98
CA GLY A 375 -4.55 -3.19 2.62
C GLY A 375 -3.19 -2.67 2.16
N LEU A 376 -3.12 -1.39 1.79
CA LEU A 376 -1.94 -0.74 1.23
C LEU A 376 -1.58 0.50 2.04
N TRP A 377 -0.29 0.73 2.17
CA TRP A 377 0.25 1.85 2.95
C TRP A 377 -0.14 3.23 2.39
N PRO A 378 0.03 3.53 1.07
CA PRO A 378 -0.40 4.82 0.52
C PRO A 378 -1.89 5.11 0.77
N VAL A 379 -2.72 4.07 0.67
CA VAL A 379 -4.16 4.21 0.93
C VAL A 379 -4.43 4.50 2.40
N SER A 380 -3.73 3.82 3.31
CA SER A 380 -3.86 4.10 4.75
C SER A 380 -3.44 5.52 5.11
N PHE A 381 -2.40 6.05 4.45
CA PHE A 381 -2.00 7.45 4.58
C PHE A 381 -3.12 8.39 4.11
N ALA A 382 -3.59 8.22 2.87
CA ALA A 382 -4.63 9.08 2.28
C ALA A 382 -5.96 9.04 3.06
N GLN A 383 -6.41 7.83 3.45
CA GLN A 383 -7.62 7.68 4.26
C GLN A 383 -7.47 8.29 5.65
N GLY A 384 -6.27 8.20 6.24
CA GLY A 384 -5.96 8.85 7.52
C GLY A 384 -6.11 10.36 7.41
N GLU A 385 -5.49 10.98 6.39
CA GLU A 385 -5.59 12.41 6.13
C GLU A 385 -7.04 12.88 6.00
N ILE A 386 -7.83 12.18 5.18
CA ILE A 386 -9.23 12.51 4.92
C ILE A 386 -10.08 12.35 6.19
N ALA A 387 -9.88 11.27 6.95
CA ALA A 387 -10.58 11.08 8.22
C ALA A 387 -10.22 12.18 9.23
N GLY A 388 -8.95 12.58 9.32
CA GLY A 388 -8.49 13.67 10.18
C GLY A 388 -9.11 15.03 9.85
N ARG A 389 -9.20 15.37 8.57
CA ARG A 389 -9.86 16.60 8.10
C ARG A 389 -11.37 16.58 8.36
N ASN A 390 -12.04 15.50 8.00
CA ASN A 390 -13.49 15.41 8.10
C ASN A 390 -13.99 15.27 9.55
N VAL A 391 -13.20 14.65 10.43
CA VAL A 391 -13.55 14.60 11.86
C VAL A 391 -13.54 16.00 12.49
N ALA A 392 -12.69 16.90 11.98
CA ALA A 392 -12.62 18.30 12.37
C ALA A 392 -13.65 19.21 11.66
N GLY A 393 -14.48 18.65 10.78
CA GLY A 393 -15.62 19.33 10.15
C GLY A 393 -15.40 19.78 8.70
N GLU A 394 -14.27 19.46 8.07
CA GLU A 394 -14.12 19.65 6.63
C GLU A 394 -14.99 18.67 5.81
N LYS A 395 -15.00 18.86 4.49
CA LYS A 395 -15.73 18.04 3.53
C LYS A 395 -14.80 17.65 2.38
N VAL A 396 -13.96 16.66 2.64
CA VAL A 396 -13.01 16.08 1.67
C VAL A 396 -13.39 14.64 1.38
N ASP A 397 -13.44 14.27 0.11
CA ASP A 397 -13.86 12.92 -0.31
C ASP A 397 -12.67 12.06 -0.75
N PHE A 398 -12.68 10.80 -0.32
CA PHE A 398 -11.82 9.74 -0.84
C PHE A 398 -12.46 9.09 -2.07
N SER A 399 -11.91 9.37 -3.25
CA SER A 399 -12.40 8.83 -4.52
C SER A 399 -11.87 7.42 -4.84
N GLY A 400 -11.06 6.84 -3.96
CA GLY A 400 -10.32 5.60 -4.20
C GLY A 400 -8.92 5.86 -4.77
N MET A 401 -8.09 4.81 -4.79
CA MET A 401 -6.78 4.83 -5.43
C MET A 401 -6.64 3.62 -6.36
N PRO A 402 -6.03 3.77 -7.55
CA PRO A 402 -5.69 2.61 -8.38
C PRO A 402 -4.75 1.68 -7.59
N PRO A 403 -4.85 0.34 -7.75
CA PRO A 403 -3.86 -0.59 -7.20
C PRO A 403 -2.56 -0.49 -7.99
N SER A 404 -1.88 0.65 -7.96
CA SER A 404 -0.50 0.73 -8.41
C SER A 404 0.40 0.28 -7.25
N THR A 405 1.23 -0.72 -7.50
CA THR A 405 2.22 -1.17 -6.53
C THR A 405 3.56 -1.27 -7.24
N ARG A 406 4.47 -0.35 -6.92
CA ARG A 406 5.90 -0.54 -7.16
C ARG A 406 6.46 -1.25 -5.95
N LEU A 407 7.06 -2.41 -6.17
CA LEU A 407 7.54 -3.31 -5.14
C LEU A 407 9.01 -3.65 -5.41
N LYS A 408 9.74 -3.98 -4.36
CA LYS A 408 11.06 -4.58 -4.48
C LYS A 408 11.05 -5.86 -3.65
N VAL A 409 11.28 -7.00 -4.30
CA VAL A 409 11.35 -8.31 -3.64
C VAL A 409 12.76 -8.83 -3.79
N LEU A 410 13.53 -8.84 -2.70
CA LEU A 410 14.90 -9.35 -2.69
C LEU A 410 15.81 -8.65 -3.72
N ASP A 411 15.75 -7.32 -3.80
CA ASP A 411 16.45 -6.51 -4.81
C ASP A 411 15.99 -6.72 -6.25
N ILE A 412 14.91 -7.48 -6.47
CA ILE A 412 14.25 -7.60 -7.76
C ILE A 412 13.19 -6.50 -7.79
N ASP A 413 13.31 -5.59 -8.74
CA ASP A 413 12.32 -4.52 -8.94
C ASP A 413 11.06 -5.08 -9.62
N LEU A 414 9.89 -4.73 -9.10
CA LEU A 414 8.60 -5.10 -9.65
C LEU A 414 7.68 -3.89 -9.75
N PHE A 415 6.81 -3.91 -10.75
CA PHE A 415 5.73 -2.96 -10.90
C PHE A 415 4.47 -3.71 -11.31
N SER A 416 3.35 -3.40 -10.66
CA SER A 416 2.04 -3.94 -10.99
C SER A 416 1.02 -2.82 -10.92
N ILE A 417 0.15 -2.72 -11.92
CA ILE A 417 -0.94 -1.75 -11.95
C ILE A 417 -2.18 -2.33 -12.61
N GLY A 418 -3.37 -1.93 -12.17
CA GLY A 418 -4.64 -2.33 -12.78
C GLY A 418 -5.03 -3.79 -12.48
N THR A 419 -5.78 -4.41 -13.39
CA THR A 419 -6.12 -5.85 -13.32
C THR A 419 -5.12 -6.69 -14.08
N LEU A 420 -4.76 -7.85 -13.51
CA LEU A 420 -3.86 -8.83 -14.12
C LEU A 420 -4.53 -10.19 -14.35
N THR A 421 -5.83 -10.26 -14.11
CA THR A 421 -6.66 -11.42 -14.39
C THR A 421 -7.64 -11.10 -15.50
N ALA A 422 -7.68 -11.96 -16.51
CA ALA A 422 -8.70 -11.93 -17.54
C ALA A 422 -9.98 -12.55 -16.99
N ASP A 423 -11.04 -11.74 -16.85
CA ASP A 423 -12.32 -12.20 -16.30
C ASP A 423 -13.24 -12.80 -17.38
N ASP A 424 -12.99 -12.49 -18.64
CA ASP A 424 -13.75 -12.97 -19.80
C ASP A 424 -12.88 -12.95 -21.09
N ALA A 425 -13.48 -13.30 -22.24
CA ALA A 425 -12.80 -13.37 -23.52
C ALA A 425 -12.51 -12.01 -24.18
N SER A 426 -12.96 -10.88 -23.61
CA SER A 426 -12.63 -9.52 -24.10
C SER A 426 -11.20 -9.11 -23.73
N PHE A 427 -10.54 -9.89 -22.88
CA PHE A 427 -9.17 -9.65 -22.46
C PHE A 427 -8.13 -10.35 -23.34
N SER A 428 -7.07 -9.63 -23.70
CA SER A 428 -5.87 -10.19 -24.31
C SER A 428 -4.64 -9.95 -23.44
N LEU A 429 -3.88 -11.02 -23.17
CA LEU A 429 -2.63 -10.94 -22.41
C LEU A 429 -1.45 -10.97 -23.39
N HIS A 430 -0.62 -9.94 -23.33
CA HIS A 430 0.61 -9.81 -24.11
C HIS A 430 1.80 -9.90 -23.18
N GLU A 431 2.67 -10.88 -23.39
CA GLU A 431 3.82 -11.14 -22.52
C GLU A 431 5.12 -11.07 -23.30
N TYR A 432 6.14 -10.50 -22.68
CA TYR A 432 7.50 -10.42 -23.16
C TYR A 432 8.45 -10.82 -22.03
N GLU A 433 9.41 -11.67 -22.35
CA GLU A 433 10.43 -12.13 -21.42
C GLU A 433 11.78 -12.07 -22.11
N SER A 434 12.75 -11.49 -21.42
CA SER A 434 14.17 -11.52 -21.76
C SER A 434 14.95 -12.15 -20.59
N ASP A 435 16.26 -12.34 -20.77
CA ASP A 435 17.13 -12.88 -19.71
C ASP A 435 17.07 -12.04 -18.43
N CYS A 436 16.90 -10.72 -18.55
CA CYS A 436 16.97 -9.77 -17.44
C CYS A 436 15.62 -9.16 -17.04
N SER A 437 14.56 -9.31 -17.84
CA SER A 437 13.28 -8.66 -17.56
C SER A 437 12.06 -9.45 -18.04
N TYR A 438 10.92 -9.18 -17.42
CA TYR A 438 9.61 -9.63 -17.88
C TYR A 438 8.63 -8.46 -17.89
N ALA A 439 7.78 -8.42 -18.91
CA ALA A 439 6.70 -7.45 -19.03
C ALA A 439 5.42 -8.17 -19.49
N ALA A 440 4.30 -7.82 -18.87
CA ALA A 440 2.98 -8.27 -19.26
C ALA A 440 2.01 -7.10 -19.32
N LEU A 441 1.19 -7.10 -20.37
CA LEU A 441 0.11 -6.15 -20.59
C LEU A 441 -1.18 -6.94 -20.72
N LEU A 442 -2.12 -6.68 -19.81
CA LEU A 442 -3.48 -7.16 -19.95
C LEU A 442 -4.33 -6.06 -20.55
N CYS A 443 -4.95 -6.36 -21.68
CA CYS A 443 -5.68 -5.41 -22.49
C CYS A 443 -7.15 -5.83 -22.56
N ARG A 444 -8.07 -4.87 -22.57
CA ARG A 444 -9.50 -5.10 -22.77
C ARG A 444 -9.98 -4.19 -23.88
N ASP A 445 -10.57 -4.75 -24.93
CA ASP A 445 -11.12 -3.99 -26.07
C ASP A 445 -10.10 -2.99 -26.69
N GLY A 446 -8.81 -3.36 -26.71
CA GLY A 446 -7.72 -2.52 -27.24
C GLY A 446 -7.11 -1.50 -26.26
N PHE A 447 -7.64 -1.40 -25.04
CA PHE A 447 -7.16 -0.50 -23.99
C PHE A 447 -6.37 -1.27 -22.92
N LEU A 448 -5.44 -0.59 -22.25
CA LEU A 448 -4.74 -1.16 -21.11
C LEU A 448 -5.70 -1.35 -19.94
N ALA A 449 -5.79 -2.57 -19.41
CA ALA A 449 -6.54 -2.88 -18.19
C ALA A 449 -5.62 -3.13 -17.00
N GLY A 450 -4.38 -3.57 -17.25
CA GLY A 450 -3.32 -3.61 -16.26
C GLY A 450 -1.99 -4.07 -16.85
N ALA A 451 -0.93 -3.90 -16.06
CA ALA A 451 0.42 -4.24 -16.48
C ALA A 451 1.27 -4.73 -15.31
N ALA A 452 2.21 -5.62 -15.63
CA ALA A 452 3.19 -6.15 -14.69
C ALA A 452 4.59 -6.10 -15.30
N LEU A 453 5.58 -5.63 -14.55
CA LEU A 453 6.99 -5.59 -14.92
C LEU A 453 7.84 -6.25 -13.82
N VAL A 454 8.88 -6.98 -14.22
CA VAL A 454 9.88 -7.58 -13.33
C VAL A 454 11.28 -7.28 -13.88
N GLY A 455 12.16 -6.76 -13.04
CA GLY A 455 13.52 -6.37 -13.38
C GLY A 455 13.62 -4.96 -13.95
N ASP A 456 13.15 -4.75 -15.18
CA ASP A 456 13.18 -3.43 -15.83
C ASP A 456 11.85 -2.69 -15.64
N LEU A 457 11.89 -1.55 -14.93
CA LEU A 457 10.74 -0.70 -14.67
C LEU A 457 10.67 0.55 -15.56
N SER A 458 11.45 0.61 -16.65
CA SER A 458 11.52 1.75 -17.58
C SER A 458 10.14 2.15 -18.14
N LEU A 459 9.23 1.18 -18.31
CA LEU A 459 7.87 1.41 -18.82
C LEU A 459 6.84 1.80 -17.74
N ALA A 460 7.19 1.76 -16.45
CA ALA A 460 6.20 1.90 -15.38
C ALA A 460 5.42 3.23 -15.41
N ALA A 461 6.11 4.35 -15.72
CA ALA A 461 5.48 5.66 -15.83
C ALA A 461 4.51 5.72 -17.01
N LEU A 462 4.97 5.33 -18.21
CA LEU A 462 4.15 5.27 -19.42
C LEU A 462 2.91 4.41 -19.23
N LEU A 463 3.04 3.24 -18.58
CA LEU A 463 1.91 2.34 -18.32
C LEU A 463 0.95 2.90 -17.27
N SER A 464 1.44 3.66 -16.30
CA SER A 464 0.59 4.34 -15.33
C SER A 464 -0.25 5.43 -15.98
N ASP A 465 0.37 6.25 -16.82
CA ASP A 465 -0.31 7.31 -17.57
C ASP A 465 -1.31 6.71 -18.56
N ALA A 466 -0.90 5.68 -19.32
CA ALA A 466 -1.78 4.99 -20.27
C ALA A 466 -3.03 4.38 -19.62
N LEU A 467 -2.89 3.79 -18.43
CA LEU A 467 -4.04 3.25 -17.68
C LEU A 467 -4.97 4.36 -17.20
N LYS A 468 -4.40 5.47 -16.72
CA LYS A 468 -5.16 6.62 -16.21
C LYS A 468 -5.92 7.34 -17.33
N ASP A 469 -5.27 7.51 -18.47
CA ASP A 469 -5.78 8.26 -19.61
C ASP A 469 -6.59 7.38 -20.57
N GLN A 470 -6.70 6.08 -20.30
CA GLN A 470 -7.32 5.07 -21.17
C GLN A 470 -6.77 5.17 -22.60
N THR A 471 -5.45 5.26 -22.74
CA THR A 471 -4.81 5.41 -24.05
C THR A 471 -4.89 4.10 -24.84
N PRO A 472 -5.32 4.11 -26.11
CA PRO A 472 -5.24 2.95 -26.99
C PRO A 472 -3.79 2.47 -27.14
N LEU A 473 -3.55 1.17 -26.97
CA LEU A 473 -2.19 0.61 -27.00
C LEU A 473 -1.40 0.86 -28.30
N PRO A 474 -2.02 0.87 -29.51
CA PRO A 474 -1.31 1.19 -30.75
C PRO A 474 -0.68 2.59 -30.78
N GLU A 475 -1.16 3.52 -29.95
CA GLU A 475 -0.63 4.89 -29.86
C GLU A 475 0.63 4.98 -28.99
N LEU A 476 0.94 3.92 -28.23
CA LEU A 476 2.10 3.86 -27.34
C LEU A 476 3.30 3.27 -28.07
N GLY A 477 3.93 4.08 -28.94
CA GLY A 477 5.04 3.65 -29.80
C GLY A 477 6.21 2.97 -29.07
N ALA A 478 6.48 3.32 -27.81
CA ALA A 478 7.49 2.66 -26.98
C ALA A 478 7.15 1.20 -26.62
N LEU A 479 5.85 0.84 -26.58
CA LEU A 479 5.39 -0.52 -26.34
C LEU A 479 5.47 -1.38 -27.60
N LEU A 480 5.30 -0.79 -28.79
CA LEU A 480 5.31 -1.52 -30.06
C LEU A 480 6.66 -2.19 -30.37
N SER A 481 7.76 -1.64 -29.85
CA SER A 481 9.09 -2.25 -29.99
C SER A 481 9.23 -3.57 -29.22
N ILE A 482 8.52 -3.70 -28.10
CA ILE A 482 8.56 -4.87 -27.20
C ILE A 482 7.41 -5.83 -27.54
N PHE A 483 6.25 -5.29 -27.89
CA PHE A 483 5.03 -6.01 -28.22
C PHE A 483 4.57 -5.68 -29.65
N PRO A 484 5.28 -6.14 -30.69
CA PRO A 484 4.99 -5.78 -32.08
C PRO A 484 3.58 -6.19 -32.54
N ARG A 485 2.98 -7.19 -31.88
CA ARG A 485 1.61 -7.66 -32.16
C ARG A 485 0.51 -6.69 -31.69
N LEU A 486 0.83 -5.68 -30.88
CA LEU A 486 -0.12 -4.62 -30.50
C LEU A 486 -0.48 -3.70 -31.68
N SER A 487 0.31 -3.71 -32.77
CA SER A 487 0.03 -2.93 -33.98
C SER A 487 -1.14 -3.47 -34.81
N VAL A 488 -1.58 -4.70 -34.55
CA VAL A 488 -2.64 -5.36 -35.29
C VAL A 488 -3.95 -5.18 -34.53
N ALA A 489 -4.53 -3.97 -34.60
CA ALA A 489 -5.93 -3.80 -34.26
C ALA A 489 -6.74 -4.62 -35.28
N THR A 490 -7.43 -5.65 -34.81
CA THR A 490 -8.49 -6.29 -35.59
C THR A 490 -9.59 -5.25 -35.75
N ALA A 491 -9.94 -5.01 -37.02
CA ALA A 491 -10.96 -4.05 -37.46
C ALA A 491 -12.36 -4.43 -36.98
#